data_AF-A0A1M2W7Y9-F1
#
_entry.id   AF-A0A1M2W7Y9-F1
#
_cell.length_a   1.000
_cell.length_b   1.000
_cell.length_c   1.000
_cell.angle_alpha   90.00
_cell.angle_beta   90.00
_cell.angle_gamma   90.00
#
_symmetry.space_group_name_H-M   'P 1'
#
loop_
_entity.id
_entity.type
_entity.pdbx_description
1 polymer ?
#
loop_
_entity_poly.entity_id
_entity_poly.type
_entity_poly.pdbx_seq_one_letter_code
_entity_poly.pdbx_strand_id
1 'polypeptide(L)'
;MADFVQALDPSKLVLVGTVLAFVTSAFSAPAYNLPIFLFGTYAQESSEAIQSLKAFTFLLAGSMFYDIIWMVNHSQNWFIRTVTILLLVLKVMRPV
;
A
#
# COMPACT_ATOMS: atom_id res chain seq x y z
N MET A 1 -20.09 13.17 -6.39
CA MET A 1 -19.08 12.71 -5.40
C MET A 1 -18.97 11.19 -5.35
N ALA A 2 -20.05 10.43 -5.57
CA ALA A 2 -19.98 8.98 -5.75
C ALA A 2 -19.11 8.57 -6.96
N ASP A 3 -19.22 9.28 -8.09
CA ASP A 3 -18.48 8.95 -9.32
C ASP A 3 -16.95 9.08 -9.19
N PHE A 4 -16.45 9.96 -8.32
CA PHE A 4 -15.01 10.18 -8.16
C PHE A 4 -14.34 9.05 -7.37
N VAL A 5 -15.01 8.55 -6.32
CA VAL A 5 -14.56 7.36 -5.56
C VAL A 5 -14.68 6.09 -6.42
N GLN A 6 -15.67 6.05 -7.32
CA GLN A 6 -15.88 4.93 -8.25
C GLN A 6 -14.92 4.94 -9.47
N ALA A 7 -14.29 6.09 -9.77
CA ALA A 7 -13.29 6.24 -10.84
C ALA A 7 -11.87 5.81 -10.44
N LEU A 8 -11.61 5.57 -9.15
CA LEU A 8 -10.33 5.02 -8.69
C LEU A 8 -10.32 3.51 -8.86
N ASP A 9 -9.83 3.09 -10.02
CA ASP A 9 -9.55 1.70 -10.34
C ASP A 9 -8.60 1.07 -9.28
N PRO A 10 -9.06 0.06 -8.51
CA PRO A 10 -8.28 -0.60 -7.47
C PRO A 10 -6.95 -1.17 -7.98
N SER A 11 -6.86 -1.52 -9.26
CA SER A 11 -5.63 -2.03 -9.85
C SER A 11 -4.59 -0.95 -10.05
N LYS A 12 -5.02 0.26 -10.45
CA LYS A 12 -4.12 1.42 -10.56
C LYS A 12 -3.61 1.86 -9.20
N LEU A 13 -4.46 1.81 -8.18
CA LEU A 13 -4.07 2.11 -6.80
C LEU A 13 -2.98 1.16 -6.31
N VAL A 14 -3.15 -0.14 -6.50
CA VAL A 14 -2.13 -1.12 -6.12
C VAL A 14 -0.84 -0.92 -6.90
N LEU A 15 -0.90 -0.65 -8.20
CA LEU A 15 0.29 -0.35 -9.01
C LEU A 15 1.04 0.88 -8.51
N VAL A 16 0.35 1.99 -8.23
CA VAL A 16 0.97 3.20 -7.67
C VAL A 16 1.59 2.89 -6.32
N GLY A 17 0.90 2.14 -5.46
CA GLY A 17 1.42 1.66 -4.18
C GLY A 17 2.69 0.81 -4.34
N THR A 18 2.74 -0.09 -5.32
CA THR A 18 3.90 -0.91 -5.65
C THR A 18 5.09 -0.05 -6.08
N VAL A 19 4.88 0.92 -6.96
CA VAL A 19 5.94 1.83 -7.41
C VAL A 19 6.49 2.65 -6.25
N LEU A 20 5.61 3.23 -5.42
CA LEU A 20 6.03 4.00 -4.25
C LEU A 20 6.78 3.12 -3.25
N ALA A 21 6.28 1.92 -2.96
CA ALA A 21 6.93 0.98 -2.07
C ALA A 21 8.30 0.54 -2.60
N PHE A 22 8.42 0.35 -3.91
CA PHE A 22 9.69 0.03 -4.57
C PHE A 22 10.70 1.17 -4.44
N VAL A 23 10.28 2.42 -4.72
CA VAL A 23 11.13 3.60 -4.54
C VAL A 23 11.59 3.73 -3.09
N THR A 24 10.70 3.52 -2.12
CA THR A 24 11.07 3.59 -0.70
C THR A 24 11.98 2.46 -0.25
N SER A 25 12.01 1.32 -0.94
CA SER A 25 12.83 0.16 -0.56
C SER A 25 14.35 0.42 -0.66
N ALA A 26 14.75 1.40 -1.48
CA ALA A 26 16.13 1.86 -1.57
C ALA A 26 16.57 2.73 -0.37
N PHE A 27 15.66 3.05 0.54
CA PHE A 27 15.88 3.93 1.69
C PHE A 27 15.48 3.24 3.00
N SER A 28 15.71 3.91 4.12
CA SER A 28 15.17 3.48 5.42
C SER A 28 13.67 3.75 5.43
N ALA A 29 12.88 2.74 5.09
CA ALA A 29 11.43 2.75 5.04
C ALA A 29 10.89 1.37 5.47
N PRO A 30 9.57 1.23 5.70
CA PRO A 30 9.01 -0.04 6.12
C PRO A 30 9.11 -1.11 5.01
N ALA A 31 10.04 -2.06 5.18
CA ALA A 31 10.41 -3.04 4.16
C ALA A 31 9.27 -4.01 3.78
N TYR A 32 8.28 -4.21 4.65
CA TYR A 32 7.12 -5.06 4.40
C TYR A 32 6.13 -4.47 3.38
N ASN A 33 6.19 -3.17 3.10
CA ASN A 33 5.25 -2.55 2.15
C ASN A 33 5.43 -3.09 0.73
N LEU A 34 6.68 -3.22 0.27
CA LEU A 34 6.97 -3.73 -1.07
C LEU A 34 6.41 -5.15 -1.33
N PRO A 35 6.71 -6.18 -0.51
CA PRO A 35 6.16 -7.51 -0.73
C PRO A 35 4.63 -7.56 -0.60
N ILE A 36 4.01 -6.74 0.26
CA ILE A 36 2.55 -6.65 0.36
C ILE A 36 1.93 -6.10 -0.93
N PHE A 37 2.49 -5.02 -1.49
CA PHE A 37 2.00 -4.45 -2.74
C PHE A 37 2.25 -5.34 -3.96
N LEU A 38 3.39 -6.04 -4.00
CA LEU A 38 3.65 -7.07 -5.03
C LEU A 38 2.68 -8.26 -4.92
N PHE A 39 2.34 -8.69 -3.71
CA PHE A 39 1.29 -9.68 -3.50
C PHE A 39 -0.07 -9.14 -3.98
N GLY A 40 -0.36 -7.86 -3.75
CA GLY A 40 -1.56 -7.20 -4.28
C GLY A 40 -1.63 -7.22 -5.81
N THR A 41 -0.53 -6.91 -6.51
CA THR A 41 -0.50 -6.98 -7.98
C THR A 41 -0.75 -8.40 -8.49
N TYR A 42 -0.13 -9.39 -7.85
CA TYR A 42 -0.34 -10.80 -8.19
C TYR A 42 -1.78 -11.26 -7.91
N ALA A 43 -2.32 -10.90 -6.75
CA ALA A 43 -3.66 -11.29 -6.33
C ALA A 43 -4.76 -10.74 -7.24
N GLN A 44 -4.54 -9.59 -7.87
CA GLN A 44 -5.47 -8.98 -8.83
C GLN A 44 -5.47 -9.66 -10.19
N GLU A 45 -4.35 -10.25 -10.62
CA GLU A 45 -4.23 -10.92 -11.92
C GLU A 45 -4.58 -12.42 -11.87
N SER A 46 -4.60 -13.02 -10.68
CA SER A 46 -4.89 -14.45 -10.50
C SER A 46 -6.38 -14.80 -10.59
N SER A 47 -6.71 -15.95 -11.19
CA SER A 47 -8.08 -16.50 -11.24
C SER A 47 -8.63 -16.92 -9.86
N GLU A 48 -7.77 -17.12 -8.86
CA GLU A 48 -8.15 -17.36 -7.45
C GLU A 48 -8.32 -16.05 -6.66
N ALA A 49 -8.67 -14.96 -7.35
CA ALA A 49 -8.67 -13.59 -6.86
C ALA A 49 -9.36 -13.39 -5.51
N ILE A 50 -10.47 -14.07 -5.21
CA ILE A 50 -11.32 -13.74 -4.06
C ILE A 50 -10.61 -13.98 -2.71
N GLN A 51 -9.94 -15.13 -2.55
CA GLN A 51 -9.26 -15.45 -1.29
C GLN A 51 -7.97 -14.62 -1.15
N SER A 52 -7.22 -14.49 -2.23
CA SER A 52 -5.98 -13.69 -2.27
C SER A 52 -6.25 -12.20 -2.07
N LEU A 53 -7.32 -11.63 -2.63
CA LEU A 53 -7.74 -10.25 -2.36
C LEU A 53 -8.11 -10.05 -0.90
N LYS A 54 -8.85 -10.99 -0.30
CA LYS A 54 -9.17 -10.91 1.14
C LYS A 54 -7.90 -10.92 1.98
N ALA A 55 -6.98 -11.85 1.71
CA ALA A 55 -5.71 -11.91 2.41
C ALA A 55 -4.90 -10.61 2.23
N PHE A 56 -4.84 -10.08 1.00
CA PHE A 56 -4.19 -8.81 0.68
C PHE A 56 -4.83 -7.65 1.45
N THR A 57 -6.15 -7.60 1.54
CA THR A 57 -6.86 -6.58 2.31
C THR A 57 -6.52 -6.61 3.79
N PHE A 58 -6.45 -7.79 4.41
CA PHE A 58 -6.04 -7.91 5.81
C PHE A 58 -4.57 -7.52 6.00
N LEU A 59 -3.68 -7.94 5.11
CA LEU A 59 -2.26 -7.57 5.15
C LEU A 59 -2.07 -6.06 4.98
N LEU A 60 -2.77 -5.46 4.02
CA LEU A 60 -2.74 -4.03 3.77
C LEU A 60 -3.26 -3.25 5.00
N ALA A 61 -4.39 -3.67 5.56
CA ALA A 61 -4.97 -3.03 6.74
C ALA A 61 -4.06 -3.16 7.97
N GLY A 62 -3.53 -4.35 8.24
CA GLY A 62 -2.55 -4.57 9.31
C GLY A 62 -1.29 -3.73 9.13
N SER A 63 -0.78 -3.64 7.90
CA SER A 63 0.42 -2.86 7.60
C SER A 63 0.27 -1.36 7.87
N MET A 64 -0.95 -0.80 7.83
CA MET A 64 -1.17 0.61 8.18
C MET A 64 -0.80 0.91 9.64
N PHE A 65 -1.15 0.01 10.55
CA PHE A 65 -0.78 0.15 11.97
C PHE A 65 0.73 0.03 12.16
N TYR A 66 1.35 -0.94 11.47
CA TYR A 66 2.79 -1.11 11.50
C TYR A 66 3.53 0.09 10.91
N ASP A 67 3.00 0.73 9.85
CA ASP A 67 3.61 1.92 9.26
C ASP A 67 3.67 3.05 10.28
N ILE A 68 2.57 3.30 11.01
CA ILE A 68 2.51 4.33 12.05
C ILE A 68 3.52 4.03 13.16
N ILE A 69 3.57 2.79 13.65
CA ILE A 69 4.53 2.36 14.67
C ILE A 69 5.96 2.56 14.16
N TRP A 70 6.24 2.16 12.92
CA TRP A 70 7.57 2.30 12.33
C TRP A 70 7.99 3.76 12.21
N MET A 71 7.08 4.63 11.74
CA MET A 71 7.31 6.08 11.63
C MET A 71 7.58 6.76 12.97
N VAL A 72 6.94 6.32 14.05
CA VAL A 72 7.18 6.89 15.39
C VAL A 72 8.53 6.46 15.95
N ASN A 73 8.99 5.24 15.62
CA ASN A 73 10.22 4.67 16.16
C ASN A 73 11.49 4.99 15.34
N HIS A 74 11.36 5.49 14.11
CA HIS A 74 12.50 5.76 13.23
C HIS A 74 12.52 7.22 12.79
N SER A 75 13.66 7.89 12.97
CA SER A 75 13.89 9.21 12.37
C SER A 75 14.09 9.06 10.87
N GLN A 76 13.25 9.72 10.06
CA GLN A 76 13.27 9.64 8.60
C GLN A 76 13.57 11.00 7.99
N ASN A 77 14.21 11.00 6.81
CA ASN A 77 14.29 12.20 5.99
C ASN A 77 12.88 12.66 5.57
N TRP A 78 12.70 13.96 5.42
CA TRP A 78 11.39 14.55 5.10
C TRP A 78 10.75 13.93 3.84
N PHE A 79 11.57 13.64 2.81
CA PHE A 79 11.13 13.02 1.57
C PHE A 79 10.50 11.63 1.80
N ILE A 80 11.19 10.75 2.54
CA ILE A 80 10.70 9.39 2.83
C ILE A 80 9.46 9.43 3.72
N ARG A 81 9.41 10.38 4.66
CA ARG A 81 8.23 10.61 5.47
C ARG A 81 7.03 11.01 4.62
N THR A 82 7.20 11.91 3.64
CA THR A 82 6.14 12.29 2.71
C THR A 82 5.67 11.10 1.87
N VAL A 83 6.59 10.29 1.31
CA VAL A 83 6.21 9.11 0.52
C VAL A 83 5.48 8.06 1.37
N THR A 84 5.91 7.85 2.62
CA THR A 84 5.25 6.92 3.56
C THR A 84 3.84 7.40 3.93
N ILE A 85 3.65 8.73 4.09
CA ILE A 85 2.31 9.30 4.31
C ILE A 85 1.43 9.12 3.07
N LEU A 86 1.97 9.33 1.86
CA LEU A 86 1.23 9.08 0.61
C LEU A 86 0.82 7.60 0.49
N LEU A 87 1.70 6.67 0.88
CA LEU A 87 1.38 5.24 0.96
C LEU A 87 0.23 4.98 1.94
N LEU A 88 0.22 5.60 3.12
CA LEU A 88 -0.88 5.48 4.09
C LEU A 88 -2.21 5.99 3.52
N VAL A 89 -2.21 7.16 2.87
CA VAL A 89 -3.41 7.71 2.22
C VAL A 89 -3.92 6.77 1.13
N LEU A 90 -3.02 6.22 0.32
CA LEU A 90 -3.37 5.27 -0.73
C LEU A 90 -3.98 3.99 -0.16
N LYS A 91 -3.46 3.47 0.95
CA LYS A 91 -4.02 2.30 1.64
C LYS A 91 -5.44 2.54 2.14
N VAL A 92 -5.73 3.73 2.65
CA VAL A 92 -7.06 4.12 3.14
C VAL A 92 -8.06 4.34 2.00
N MET A 93 -7.60 4.91 0.88
CA MET A 93 -8.46 5.26 -0.25
C MET A 93 -8.94 4.04 -1.06
N ARG A 94 -8.29 2.88 -0.91
CA ARG A 94 -8.66 1.69 -1.67
C ARG A 94 -9.99 1.12 -1.18
N PRO A 95 -11.03 1.03 -2.03
CA PRO A 95 -12.26 0.34 -1.67
C PRO A 95 -11.97 -1.17 -1.47
N VAL A 96 -12.54 -1.73 -0.40
CA VAL A 96 -12.48 -3.17 -0.06
C VAL A 96 -13.33 -3.99 -1.01
#